data_AF-A0A7V3JP78-F1
#
_entry.id   AF-A0A7V3JP78-F1
#
_cell.length_a   1.000
_cell.length_b   1.000
_cell.length_c   1.000
_cell.angle_alpha   90.00
_cell.angle_beta   90.00
_cell.angle_gamma   90.00
#
_symmetry.space_group_name_H-M   'P 1'
#
loop_
_entity.id
_entity.type
_entity.pdbx_description
1 polymer ?
#
loop_
_entity_poly.entity_id
_entity_poly.type
_entity_poly.pdbx_seq_one_letter_code
_entity_poly.pdbx_strand_id
1 'polypeptide(L)'
;MKVWFNRINESRRSMVEVQGSEISIGRDPSNTIVLPSPLVSRRHAIVRLQDGQLYLENLGLNGCIVGDVEVTGAQTVAFAPGTKVRIWPYTLTFEAEKPAVVTRAELENHLRSVLADLELRIHRKLLERLDLYEFETTRSSDTQSILMLENNIEDVCRELKVFSPDNEALLEEITGLTLRDHLVNQLILEQGPDEFFDLASLTSNEFDVPATLVPEREAELHSLLQFVREKLELGQCRDTSQRIERVESRFAEVFPLVRPHLHQELRKYLILRTLKKDLKDIIFGFGPLQDLLRAPTVTEIMVVGRDQIYVERDGVIEKSGRRFISDKVTESIIERIVAQVGRRIDKSQPLVDARLPDGSRVNAIIPPLAVKGPCLTVRKFPLKRLTMEDLIELGTITPAAANFLRACVIDRRNILVSGGTGSGKTTLLNVLSSFIPYKERIITIEDTVELRLHQEHVVTLETKPPNVEGTGQYTVRDLVRNALRMRPDRIIVGE
;
A
#
# COMPACT_ATOMS: atom_id res chain seq x y z
N MET A 1 29.90 15.59 -18.86
CA MET A 1 28.61 14.95 -18.52
C MET A 1 28.86 13.48 -18.28
N LYS A 2 28.37 12.92 -17.16
CA LYS A 2 28.50 11.48 -16.90
C LYS A 2 27.29 10.78 -17.46
N VAL A 3 27.50 9.76 -18.29
CA VAL A 3 26.40 8.94 -18.80
C VAL A 3 26.56 7.53 -18.28
N TRP A 4 25.58 7.11 -17.49
CA TRP A 4 25.49 5.76 -16.96
C TRP A 4 24.61 4.92 -17.87
N PHE A 5 25.02 3.69 -18.15
CA PHE A 5 24.18 2.75 -18.89
C PHE A 5 24.38 1.31 -18.43
N ASN A 6 23.30 0.53 -18.49
CA ASN A 6 23.33 -0.91 -18.23
C ASN A 6 22.29 -1.62 -19.09
N ARG A 7 22.53 -2.91 -19.33
CA ARG A 7 21.51 -3.78 -19.89
C ARG A 7 20.44 -4.03 -18.83
N ILE A 8 19.15 -4.07 -19.21
CA ILE A 8 18.01 -4.11 -18.27
C ILE A 8 18.07 -5.27 -17.27
N ASN A 9 18.78 -6.36 -17.59
CA ASN A 9 18.93 -7.54 -16.73
C ASN A 9 20.32 -7.63 -16.04
N GLU A 10 21.13 -6.58 -16.13
CA GLU A 10 22.46 -6.53 -15.54
C GLU A 10 22.49 -5.45 -14.45
N SER A 11 22.94 -5.84 -13.25
CA SER A 11 23.11 -4.94 -12.10
C SER A 11 24.36 -4.04 -12.23
N ARG A 12 25.31 -4.40 -13.09
CA ARG A 12 26.53 -3.62 -13.33
C ARG A 12 26.25 -2.47 -14.30
N ARG A 13 26.44 -1.24 -13.84
CA ARG A 13 26.41 -0.03 -14.68
C ARG A 13 27.79 0.27 -15.22
N SER A 14 27.85 0.67 -16.49
CA SER A 14 29.01 1.28 -17.11
C SER A 14 28.84 2.79 -17.12
N MET A 15 29.95 3.53 -17.01
CA MET A 15 29.96 4.98 -17.02
C MET A 15 30.92 5.46 -18.09
N VAL A 16 30.48 6.42 -18.89
CA VAL A 16 31.33 7.14 -19.83
C VAL A 16 31.21 8.63 -19.51
N GLU A 17 32.37 9.26 -19.34
CA GLU A 17 32.47 10.69 -19.16
C GLU A 17 32.68 11.35 -20.52
N VAL A 18 31.72 12.19 -20.92
CA VAL A 18 31.71 12.84 -22.23
C VAL A 18 32.06 14.31 -22.09
N GLN A 19 33.07 14.75 -22.85
CA GLN A 19 33.46 16.14 -23.02
C GLN A 19 32.96 16.62 -24.40
N GLY A 20 31.76 17.20 -24.44
CA GLY A 20 31.13 17.68 -25.67
C GLY A 20 29.67 18.06 -25.45
N SER A 21 29.13 18.93 -26.31
CA SER A 21 27.72 19.34 -26.31
C SER A 21 26.80 18.37 -27.05
N GLU A 22 27.38 17.41 -27.78
CA GLU A 22 26.66 16.38 -28.55
C GLU A 22 27.19 14.98 -28.19
N ILE A 23 26.27 14.04 -27.92
CA ILE A 23 26.56 12.66 -27.53
C ILE A 23 25.89 11.73 -28.53
N SER A 24 26.68 10.99 -29.31
CA SER A 24 26.16 10.00 -30.26
C SER A 24 26.03 8.61 -29.60
N ILE A 25 24.94 7.90 -29.87
CA ILE A 25 24.60 6.63 -29.24
C ILE A 25 24.22 5.61 -30.32
N GLY A 26 24.82 4.42 -30.28
CA GLY A 26 24.47 3.34 -31.21
C GLY A 26 25.35 2.11 -31.06
N ARG A 27 25.10 1.08 -31.88
CA ARG A 27 25.95 -0.14 -31.86
C ARG A 27 27.26 0.01 -32.62
N ASP A 28 27.40 1.04 -33.44
CA ASP A 28 28.62 1.28 -34.20
C ASP A 28 29.74 1.78 -33.26
N PRO A 29 30.98 1.24 -33.37
CA PRO A 29 32.11 1.70 -32.56
C PRO A 29 32.47 3.18 -32.71
N SER A 30 32.00 3.85 -33.77
CA SER A 30 32.23 5.28 -33.96
C SER A 30 31.39 6.19 -33.04
N ASN A 31 30.40 5.64 -32.33
CA ASN A 31 29.56 6.44 -31.42
C ASN A 31 30.27 6.73 -30.10
N THR A 32 29.89 7.84 -29.46
CA THR A 32 30.36 8.21 -28.12
C THR A 32 29.95 7.17 -27.08
N ILE A 33 28.74 6.65 -27.17
CA ILE A 33 28.23 5.55 -26.34
C ILE A 33 27.93 4.37 -27.25
N VAL A 34 28.73 3.31 -27.08
CA VAL A 34 28.61 2.09 -27.86
C VAL A 34 27.74 1.08 -27.11
N LEU A 35 26.59 0.74 -27.69
CA LEU A 35 25.63 -0.23 -27.15
C LEU A 35 25.61 -1.49 -28.04
N PRO A 36 26.40 -2.53 -27.72
CA PRO A 36 26.58 -3.69 -28.58
C PRO A 36 25.35 -4.62 -28.53
N SER A 37 24.32 -4.30 -29.32
CA SER A 37 23.12 -5.12 -29.46
C SER A 37 22.57 -5.03 -30.90
N PRO A 38 22.06 -6.15 -31.47
CA PRO A 38 21.41 -6.13 -32.77
C PRO A 38 20.11 -5.31 -32.79
N LEU A 39 19.50 -5.08 -31.63
CA LEU A 39 18.27 -4.28 -31.47
C LEU A 39 18.54 -2.76 -31.45
N VAL A 40 19.81 -2.38 -31.43
CA VAL A 40 20.25 -0.98 -31.46
C VAL A 40 20.77 -0.66 -32.86
N SER A 41 20.21 0.38 -33.49
CA SER A 41 20.69 0.93 -34.78
C SER A 41 22.18 1.31 -34.73
N ARG A 42 22.86 1.29 -35.89
CA ARG A 42 24.28 1.69 -35.98
C ARG A 42 24.52 3.09 -35.41
N ARG A 43 23.69 4.06 -35.77
CA ARG A 43 23.51 5.33 -35.08
C ARG A 43 22.05 5.39 -34.65
N HIS A 44 21.78 5.27 -33.37
CA HIS A 44 20.42 5.16 -32.83
C HIS A 44 19.88 6.51 -32.40
N ALA A 45 20.65 7.28 -31.64
CA ALA A 45 20.22 8.59 -31.17
C ALA A 45 21.38 9.56 -31.04
N ILE A 46 21.04 10.84 -31.07
CA ILE A 46 21.93 11.93 -30.70
C ILE A 46 21.30 12.69 -29.53
N VAL A 47 22.10 12.95 -28.50
CA VAL A 47 21.69 13.79 -27.37
C VAL A 47 22.48 15.10 -27.40
N ARG A 48 21.78 16.24 -27.36
CA ARG A 48 22.38 17.58 -27.32
C ARG A 48 22.01 18.29 -26.03
N LEU A 49 22.97 19.02 -25.46
CA LEU A 49 22.73 19.93 -24.34
C LEU A 49 22.59 21.36 -24.88
N GLN A 50 21.41 21.96 -24.71
CA GLN A 50 21.11 23.35 -25.10
C GLN A 50 20.39 24.04 -23.93
N ASP A 51 20.88 25.22 -23.52
CA ASP A 51 20.29 26.03 -22.44
C ASP A 51 20.03 25.28 -21.11
N GLY A 52 20.87 24.29 -20.78
CA GLY A 52 20.74 23.48 -19.56
C GLY A 52 19.70 22.35 -19.63
N GLN A 53 19.07 22.14 -20.79
CA GLN A 53 18.11 21.07 -21.07
C GLN A 53 18.69 20.08 -22.08
N LEU A 54 18.38 18.80 -21.91
CA LEU A 54 18.83 17.74 -22.81
C LEU A 54 17.78 17.49 -23.88
N TYR A 55 18.21 17.31 -25.12
CA TYR A 55 17.36 16.97 -26.25
C TYR A 55 17.84 15.67 -26.86
N LEU A 56 16.97 14.66 -26.94
CA LEU A 56 17.25 13.40 -27.62
C LEU A 56 16.55 13.39 -28.96
N GLU A 57 17.32 13.21 -30.04
CA GLU A 57 16.85 12.99 -31.40
C GLU A 57 17.04 11.51 -31.76
N ASN A 58 15.95 10.82 -32.12
CA ASN A 58 16.01 9.44 -32.57
C ASN A 58 16.35 9.38 -34.08
N LEU A 59 17.50 8.80 -34.41
CA LEU A 59 17.97 8.58 -35.78
C LEU A 59 17.74 7.14 -36.27
N GLY A 60 17.32 6.25 -35.37
CA GLY A 60 17.09 4.84 -35.65
C GLY A 60 15.69 4.55 -36.19
N LEU A 61 15.55 3.36 -36.79
CA LEU A 61 14.23 2.80 -37.13
C LEU A 61 13.46 2.31 -35.88
N ASN A 62 14.19 1.85 -34.86
CA ASN A 62 13.60 1.43 -33.60
C ASN A 62 13.37 2.64 -32.70
N GLY A 63 12.22 2.65 -32.00
CA GLY A 63 11.90 3.69 -31.02
C GLY A 63 12.81 3.65 -29.79
N CYS A 64 12.87 4.77 -29.09
CA CYS A 64 13.45 4.88 -27.76
C CYS A 64 12.43 5.52 -26.81
N ILE A 65 12.52 5.22 -25.52
CA ILE A 65 11.62 5.80 -24.51
C ILE A 65 12.41 6.76 -23.64
N VAL A 66 11.92 7.98 -23.46
CA VAL A 66 12.51 8.99 -22.58
C VAL A 66 11.52 9.30 -21.46
N GLY A 67 11.82 8.85 -20.24
CA GLY A 67 10.82 8.83 -19.17
C GLY A 67 9.67 7.90 -19.52
N ASP A 68 8.49 8.47 -19.75
CA ASP A 68 7.28 7.78 -20.18
C ASP A 68 6.89 8.09 -21.65
N VAL A 69 7.71 8.90 -22.34
CA VAL A 69 7.43 9.33 -23.72
C VAL A 69 8.15 8.43 -24.71
N GLU A 70 7.40 7.83 -25.65
CA GLU A 70 7.96 7.09 -26.77
C GLU A 70 8.39 8.05 -27.89
N VAL A 71 9.63 7.91 -28.37
CA VAL A 71 10.27 8.73 -29.39
C VAL A 71 10.61 7.85 -30.59
N THR A 72 9.89 8.06 -31.68
CA THR A 72 10.05 7.33 -32.94
C THR A 72 10.97 8.09 -33.91
N GLY A 73 11.32 7.49 -35.06
CA GLY A 73 12.35 8.03 -35.96
C GLY A 73 12.08 9.49 -36.39
N ALA A 74 13.14 10.30 -36.36
CA ALA A 74 13.15 11.75 -36.63
C ALA A 74 12.40 12.64 -35.63
N GLN A 75 11.92 12.09 -34.51
CA GLN A 75 11.38 12.88 -33.40
C GLN A 75 12.49 13.32 -32.44
N THR A 76 12.31 14.51 -31.89
CA THR A 76 13.17 15.07 -30.85
C THR A 76 12.34 15.34 -29.60
N VAL A 77 12.83 14.92 -28.44
CA VAL A 77 12.19 15.19 -27.14
C VAL A 77 13.17 15.87 -26.19
N ALA A 78 12.66 16.83 -25.43
CA ALA A 78 13.41 17.47 -24.36
C ALA A 78 13.23 16.69 -23.05
N PHE A 79 14.29 16.55 -22.27
CA PHE A 79 14.27 15.84 -20.99
C PHE A 79 15.26 16.44 -19.98
N ALA A 80 15.02 16.16 -18.70
CA ALA A 80 15.88 16.61 -17.62
C ALA A 80 17.03 15.62 -17.38
N PRO A 81 18.20 16.08 -16.91
CA PRO A 81 19.21 15.19 -16.36
C PRO A 81 18.62 14.28 -15.27
N GLY A 82 19.04 13.02 -15.23
CA GLY A 82 18.47 11.98 -14.35
C GLY A 82 17.27 11.22 -14.93
N THR A 83 16.58 11.76 -15.94
CA THR A 83 15.50 11.02 -16.64
C THR A 83 16.07 9.78 -17.33
N LYS A 84 15.39 8.64 -17.17
CA LYS A 84 15.80 7.37 -17.79
C LYS A 84 15.48 7.39 -19.29
N VAL A 85 16.49 7.07 -20.09
CA VAL A 85 16.35 6.85 -21.53
C VAL A 85 16.50 5.35 -21.80
N ARG A 86 15.53 4.72 -22.44
CA ARG A 86 15.56 3.31 -22.81
C ARG A 86 15.76 3.17 -24.32
N ILE A 87 16.87 2.55 -24.68
CA ILE A 87 17.19 2.09 -26.03
C ILE A 87 17.34 0.59 -25.91
N TRP A 88 16.30 -0.17 -26.24
CA TRP A 88 16.23 -1.58 -25.89
C TRP A 88 17.44 -2.39 -26.39
N PRO A 89 18.11 -3.21 -25.55
CA PRO A 89 17.77 -3.60 -24.16
C PRO A 89 18.52 -2.79 -23.07
N TYR A 90 18.94 -1.57 -23.35
CA TYR A 90 19.71 -0.73 -22.45
C TYR A 90 18.85 0.36 -21.79
N THR A 91 19.21 0.70 -20.56
CA THR A 91 18.78 1.93 -19.89
C THR A 91 19.99 2.84 -19.75
N LEU A 92 19.81 4.11 -20.07
CA LEU A 92 20.79 5.18 -19.95
C LEU A 92 20.27 6.27 -19.02
N THR A 93 21.17 6.90 -18.28
CA THR A 93 20.89 8.08 -17.46
C THR A 93 22.00 9.11 -17.66
N PHE A 94 21.61 10.35 -17.94
CA PHE A 94 22.52 11.47 -18.17
C PHE A 94 22.60 12.32 -16.90
N GLU A 95 23.78 12.41 -16.29
CA GLU A 95 24.04 13.25 -15.14
C GLU A 95 24.70 14.55 -15.59
N ALA A 96 23.96 15.66 -15.49
CA ALA A 96 24.55 16.99 -15.41
C ALA A 96 25.07 17.19 -13.98
N GLU A 97 26.13 17.97 -13.80
CA GLU A 97 26.63 18.36 -12.48
C GLU A 97 25.60 19.25 -11.76
N LYS A 98 24.55 18.61 -11.23
CA LYS A 98 23.75 19.12 -10.14
C LYS A 98 23.75 18.05 -9.06
N PRO A 99 24.10 18.36 -7.81
CA PRO A 99 23.94 17.41 -6.72
C PRO A 99 22.48 16.94 -6.72
N ALA A 100 22.27 15.63 -6.74
CA ALA A 100 20.93 15.06 -6.66
C ALA A 100 20.30 15.55 -5.34
N VAL A 101 19.25 16.35 -5.44
CA VAL A 101 18.43 16.71 -4.27
C VAL A 101 17.69 15.44 -3.91
N VAL A 102 18.17 14.71 -2.89
CA VAL A 102 17.46 13.55 -2.33
C VAL A 102 16.12 14.05 -1.86
N THR A 103 15.06 13.56 -2.51
CA THR A 103 13.70 13.91 -2.12
C THR A 103 13.41 13.30 -0.75
N ARG A 104 12.51 13.92 0.00
CA ARG A 104 12.14 13.40 1.32
C ARG A 104 11.51 12.02 1.25
N ALA A 105 10.74 11.74 0.20
CA ALA A 105 10.19 10.42 -0.07
C ALA A 105 11.30 9.36 -0.29
N GLU A 106 12.39 9.72 -0.96
CA GLU A 106 13.55 8.83 -1.12
C GLU A 106 14.26 8.57 0.21
N LEU A 107 14.42 9.58 1.06
CA LEU A 107 14.99 9.42 2.40
C LEU A 107 14.12 8.49 3.26
N GLU A 108 12.80 8.71 3.31
CA GLU A 108 11.89 7.87 4.08
C GLU A 108 11.88 6.42 3.58
N ASN A 109 11.87 6.22 2.25
CA ASN A 109 11.99 4.89 1.66
C ASN A 109 13.32 4.22 2.03
N HIS A 110 14.42 4.98 2.09
CA HIS A 110 15.71 4.46 2.54
C HIS A 110 15.67 4.05 4.03
N LEU A 111 15.13 4.90 4.91
CA LEU A 111 14.99 4.60 6.33
C LEU A 111 14.10 3.37 6.57
N ARG A 112 12.98 3.24 5.84
CA ARG A 112 12.12 2.05 5.88
C ARG A 112 12.87 0.78 5.45
N SER A 113 13.69 0.88 4.39
CA SER A 113 14.55 -0.23 3.97
C SER A 113 15.55 -0.61 5.07
N VAL A 114 16.20 0.35 5.71
CA VAL A 114 17.16 0.08 6.79
C VAL A 114 16.48 -0.60 7.98
N LEU A 115 15.29 -0.15 8.37
CA LEU A 115 14.52 -0.77 9.44
C LEU A 115 14.13 -2.22 9.09
N ALA A 116 13.65 -2.45 7.86
CA ALA A 116 13.32 -3.80 7.40
C ALA A 116 14.54 -4.73 7.31
N ASP A 117 15.75 -4.21 7.01
CA ASP A 117 16.98 -5.01 7.06
C ASP A 117 17.35 -5.39 8.49
N LEU A 118 17.11 -4.47 9.43
CA LEU A 118 17.31 -4.72 10.85
C LEU A 118 16.32 -5.78 11.37
N GLU A 119 15.03 -5.67 11.05
CA GLU A 119 14.01 -6.68 11.37
C GLU A 119 14.40 -8.06 10.83
N LEU A 120 14.84 -8.14 9.57
CA LEU A 120 15.30 -9.37 8.94
C LEU A 120 16.50 -9.99 9.67
N ARG A 121 17.45 -9.17 10.14
CA ARG A 121 18.59 -9.64 10.94
C ARG A 121 18.15 -10.16 12.31
N ILE A 122 17.25 -9.44 12.97
CA ILE A 122 16.72 -9.84 14.28
C ILE A 122 15.95 -11.15 14.14
N HIS A 123 15.04 -11.25 13.17
CA HIS A 123 14.25 -12.45 12.92
C HIS A 123 15.13 -13.68 12.66
N ARG A 124 16.20 -13.55 11.85
CA ARG A 124 17.15 -14.65 11.64
C ARG A 124 17.82 -15.11 12.95
N LYS A 125 18.20 -14.17 13.81
CA LYS A 125 18.78 -14.47 15.12
C LYS A 125 17.76 -15.10 16.08
N LEU A 126 16.48 -14.73 15.98
CA LEU A 126 15.42 -15.35 16.76
C LEU A 126 15.20 -16.81 16.34
N LEU A 127 15.25 -17.13 15.05
CA LEU A 127 15.17 -18.51 14.54
C LEU A 127 16.31 -19.42 15.05
N GLU A 128 17.46 -18.86 15.42
CA GLU A 128 18.57 -19.62 16.04
C GLU A 128 18.29 -19.96 17.52
N ARG A 129 17.35 -19.27 18.16
CA ARG A 129 17.08 -19.33 19.62
C ARG A 129 15.74 -19.94 19.98
N LEU A 130 14.76 -19.77 19.11
CA LEU A 130 13.36 -20.05 19.36
C LEU A 130 12.81 -20.93 18.23
N ASP A 131 11.99 -21.91 18.59
CA ASP A 131 11.15 -22.60 17.62
C ASP A 131 9.91 -21.73 17.33
N LEU A 132 10.02 -20.85 16.33
CA LEU A 132 8.92 -19.94 15.98
C LEU A 132 7.66 -20.68 15.50
N TYR A 133 7.75 -21.95 15.08
CA TYR A 133 6.58 -22.74 14.71
C TYR A 133 5.73 -23.11 15.94
N GLU A 134 6.37 -23.38 17.08
CA GLU A 134 5.69 -23.57 18.36
C GLU A 134 4.91 -22.31 18.77
N PHE A 135 5.47 -21.12 18.53
CA PHE A 135 4.78 -19.85 18.75
C PHE A 135 3.58 -19.65 17.81
N GLU A 136 3.71 -19.99 16.52
CA GLU A 136 2.61 -19.85 15.56
C GLU A 136 1.42 -20.79 15.85
N THR A 137 1.71 -22.01 16.30
CA THR A 137 0.70 -23.04 16.57
C THR A 137 -0.02 -22.83 17.90
N THR A 138 0.65 -22.27 18.90
CA THR A 138 0.09 -21.96 20.23
C THR A 138 -0.71 -20.66 20.19
N ARG A 139 -1.61 -20.53 19.20
CA ARG A 139 -2.23 -19.30 18.67
C ARG A 139 -3.16 -18.55 19.64
N SER A 140 -2.99 -18.69 20.94
CA SER A 140 -3.80 -18.06 21.96
C SER A 140 -3.05 -18.00 23.29
N SER A 141 -2.80 -16.77 23.75
CA SER A 141 -2.85 -16.37 25.16
C SER A 141 -1.83 -16.92 26.16
N ASP A 142 -0.62 -17.30 25.77
CA ASP A 142 0.45 -17.43 26.76
C ASP A 142 1.27 -16.14 26.82
N THR A 143 0.92 -15.27 27.76
CA THR A 143 1.68 -14.06 28.09
C THR A 143 3.16 -14.37 28.32
N GLN A 144 3.50 -15.57 28.81
CA GLN A 144 4.89 -15.98 29.00
C GLN A 144 5.64 -16.13 27.67
N SER A 145 5.01 -16.73 26.67
CA SER A 145 5.55 -16.83 25.32
C SER A 145 5.79 -15.45 24.69
N ILE A 146 4.81 -14.54 24.78
CA ILE A 146 4.96 -13.16 24.26
C ILE A 146 6.12 -12.43 24.97
N LEU A 147 6.20 -12.53 26.31
CA LEU A 147 7.29 -11.97 27.09
C LEU A 147 8.64 -12.58 26.71
N MET A 148 8.71 -13.89 26.51
CA MET A 148 9.93 -14.57 26.10
C MET A 148 10.41 -14.07 24.74
N LEU A 149 9.51 -13.91 23.77
CA LEU A 149 9.83 -13.33 22.47
C LEU A 149 10.33 -11.89 22.60
N GLU A 150 9.65 -11.03 23.35
CA GLU A 150 10.05 -9.63 23.55
C GLU A 150 11.42 -9.49 24.22
N ASN A 151 11.71 -10.33 25.22
CA ASN A 151 13.01 -10.38 25.87
C ASN A 151 14.12 -10.83 24.90
N ASN A 152 13.84 -11.85 24.09
CA ASN A 152 14.80 -12.31 23.07
C ASN A 152 15.06 -11.24 22.00
N ILE A 153 14.04 -10.46 21.60
CA ILE A 153 14.21 -9.32 20.69
C ILE A 153 15.18 -8.30 21.29
N GLU A 154 15.04 -7.96 22.57
CA GLU A 154 15.96 -7.04 23.22
C GLU A 154 17.39 -7.59 23.31
N ASP A 155 17.55 -8.85 23.70
CA ASP A 155 18.85 -9.51 23.79
C ASP A 155 19.56 -9.51 22.43
N VAL A 156 18.85 -9.86 21.36
CA VAL A 156 19.37 -9.81 19.99
C VAL A 156 19.73 -8.38 19.58
N CYS A 157 18.93 -7.37 19.94
CA CYS A 157 19.27 -5.98 19.69
C CYS A 157 20.56 -5.54 20.41
N ARG A 158 20.80 -6.04 21.64
CA ARG A 158 22.04 -5.79 22.39
C ARG A 158 23.24 -6.44 21.69
N GLU A 159 23.11 -7.69 21.23
CA GLU A 159 24.17 -8.39 20.50
C GLU A 159 24.52 -7.78 19.16
N LEU A 160 23.50 -7.35 18.42
CA LEU A 160 23.64 -6.63 17.16
C LEU A 160 24.16 -5.20 17.34
N LYS A 161 24.36 -4.75 18.59
CA LYS A 161 24.80 -3.39 18.96
C LYS A 161 23.96 -2.31 18.27
N VAL A 162 22.63 -2.53 18.20
CA VAL A 162 21.71 -1.61 17.50
C VAL A 162 21.81 -0.21 18.08
N PHE A 163 21.84 -0.09 19.41
CA PHE A 163 21.89 1.17 20.14
C PHE A 163 23.32 1.61 20.50
N SER A 164 24.32 1.27 19.67
CA SER A 164 25.67 1.81 19.86
C SER A 164 25.75 3.29 19.44
N PRO A 165 26.71 4.06 19.98
CA PRO A 165 26.91 5.46 19.59
C PRO A 165 27.15 5.66 18.08
N ASP A 166 27.69 4.65 17.38
CA ASP A 166 27.92 4.70 15.93
C ASP A 166 26.62 4.80 15.12
N ASN A 167 25.49 4.36 15.68
CA ASN A 167 24.19 4.37 15.02
C ASN A 167 23.32 5.58 15.43
N GLU A 168 23.78 6.44 16.33
CA GLU A 168 22.98 7.48 16.99
C GLU A 168 22.24 8.39 15.98
N ALA A 169 22.93 8.84 14.93
CA ALA A 169 22.36 9.72 13.90
C ALA A 169 21.27 9.02 13.08
N LEU A 170 21.47 7.75 12.74
CA LEU A 170 20.49 6.95 12.01
C LEU A 170 19.26 6.65 12.87
N LEU A 171 19.47 6.30 14.15
CA LEU A 171 18.38 6.01 15.09
C LEU A 171 17.53 7.24 15.36
N GLU A 172 18.11 8.43 15.33
CA GLU A 172 17.36 9.68 15.47
C GLU A 172 16.36 9.88 14.32
N GLU A 173 16.82 9.68 13.07
CA GLU A 173 15.95 9.77 11.88
C GLU A 173 14.89 8.65 11.87
N ILE A 174 15.27 7.42 12.25
CA ILE A 174 14.33 6.31 12.41
C ILE A 174 13.29 6.64 13.49
N THR A 175 13.67 7.32 14.58
CA THR A 175 12.72 7.67 15.63
C THR A 175 11.63 8.62 15.12
N GLY A 176 11.98 9.57 14.23
CA GLY A 176 10.98 10.43 13.60
C GLY A 176 9.98 9.64 12.77
N LEU A 177 10.47 8.67 11.99
CA LEU A 177 9.64 7.77 11.21
C LEU A 177 8.70 6.93 12.10
N THR A 178 9.24 6.30 13.16
CA THR A 178 8.45 5.43 14.05
C THR A 178 7.44 6.21 14.87
N LEU A 179 7.77 7.42 15.31
CA LEU A 179 6.86 8.30 16.03
C LEU A 179 5.67 8.72 15.15
N ARG A 180 5.93 9.07 13.89
CA ARG A 180 4.88 9.39 12.92
C ARG A 180 3.95 8.20 12.71
N ASP A 181 4.53 7.03 12.41
CA ASP A 181 3.78 5.82 12.13
C ASP A 181 2.95 5.40 13.38
N HIS A 182 3.50 5.58 14.58
CA HIS A 182 2.79 5.34 15.83
C HIS A 182 1.59 6.30 16.03
N LEU A 183 1.74 7.59 15.72
CA LEU A 183 0.64 8.55 15.77
C LEU A 183 -0.47 8.19 14.77
N VAL A 184 -0.11 7.83 13.53
CA VAL A 184 -1.07 7.36 12.52
C VAL A 184 -1.83 6.13 13.04
N ASN A 185 -1.12 5.14 13.58
CA ASN A 185 -1.73 3.95 14.13
C ASN A 185 -2.67 4.24 15.31
N GLN A 186 -2.32 5.17 16.22
CA GLN A 186 -3.24 5.59 17.29
C GLN A 186 -4.52 6.23 16.74
N LEU A 187 -4.41 7.10 15.73
CA LEU A 187 -5.58 7.74 15.12
C LEU A 187 -6.52 6.72 14.46
N ILE A 188 -5.97 5.66 13.89
CA ILE A 188 -6.76 4.55 13.33
C ILE A 188 -7.48 3.78 14.45
N LEU A 189 -6.79 3.47 15.55
CA LEU A 189 -7.34 2.68 16.67
C LEU A 189 -8.32 3.46 17.55
N GLU A 190 -8.25 4.79 17.59
CA GLU A 190 -9.18 5.64 18.34
C GLU A 190 -10.60 5.70 17.74
N GLN A 191 -10.80 5.24 16.51
CA GLN A 191 -12.14 5.14 15.95
C GLN A 191 -12.87 3.94 16.56
N GLY A 192 -13.99 4.21 17.23
CA GLY A 192 -14.80 3.22 17.91
C GLY A 192 -15.37 2.13 16.96
N PRO A 193 -15.87 1.02 17.54
CA PRO A 193 -16.34 -0.15 16.79
C PRO A 193 -17.49 0.14 15.81
N ASP A 194 -18.22 1.24 15.97
CA ASP A 194 -19.45 1.53 15.20
C ASP A 194 -19.23 1.91 13.73
N GLU A 195 -18.01 2.24 13.29
CA GLU A 195 -17.70 2.53 11.87
C GLU A 195 -16.84 1.45 11.18
N PHE A 196 -16.18 0.57 11.95
CA PHE A 196 -15.10 -0.32 11.48
C PHE A 196 -15.31 -1.79 11.84
N PHE A 197 -16.55 -2.26 11.85
CA PHE A 197 -16.95 -3.53 12.48
C PHE A 197 -16.13 -4.79 12.10
N ASP A 198 -15.28 -4.78 11.07
CA ASP A 198 -14.52 -5.97 10.67
C ASP A 198 -13.01 -5.79 10.36
N LEU A 199 -12.54 -4.65 9.83
CA LEU A 199 -11.11 -4.53 9.48
C LEU A 199 -10.24 -4.26 10.72
N ALA A 200 -10.77 -3.46 11.65
CA ALA A 200 -10.12 -3.22 12.92
C ALA A 200 -10.09 -4.49 13.78
N SER A 201 -11.07 -5.39 13.72
CA SER A 201 -11.04 -6.67 14.46
C SER A 201 -10.09 -7.70 13.84
N LEU A 202 -10.04 -7.78 12.50
CA LEU A 202 -9.10 -8.63 11.75
C LEU A 202 -7.65 -8.23 11.96
N THR A 203 -7.43 -6.92 12.03
CA THR A 203 -6.09 -6.39 12.16
C THR A 203 -5.75 -6.07 13.60
N SER A 204 -6.68 -5.80 14.51
CA SER A 204 -6.38 -5.58 15.93
C SER A 204 -5.71 -6.81 16.47
N ASN A 205 -4.52 -6.62 17.03
CA ASN A 205 -3.81 -7.70 17.67
C ASN A 205 -3.55 -7.26 19.11
N GLU A 206 -3.77 -8.16 20.06
CA GLU A 206 -3.43 -7.95 21.48
C GLU A 206 -1.93 -7.58 21.68
N PHE A 207 -1.13 -7.71 20.61
CA PHE A 207 0.30 -7.45 20.54
C PHE A 207 0.68 -6.00 20.19
N ASP A 208 -0.24 -5.09 19.88
CA ASP A 208 0.11 -3.68 19.58
C ASP A 208 0.72 -2.93 20.78
N VAL A 209 0.43 -3.42 21.99
CA VAL A 209 1.04 -2.98 23.24
C VAL A 209 2.14 -3.98 23.62
N PRO A 210 3.38 -3.53 23.87
CA PRO A 210 4.42 -4.42 24.38
C PRO A 210 4.05 -4.99 25.75
N ALA A 211 4.34 -6.27 25.98
CA ALA A 211 4.22 -6.88 27.31
C ALA A 211 5.27 -6.32 28.29
N THR A 212 6.42 -5.85 27.77
CA THR A 212 7.49 -5.20 28.55
C THR A 212 7.38 -3.66 28.52
N LEU A 213 6.18 -3.09 28.61
CA LEU A 213 6.00 -1.64 28.61
C LEU A 213 6.64 -0.99 29.84
N VAL A 214 7.19 0.22 29.66
CA VAL A 214 7.77 1.00 30.76
C VAL A 214 6.85 2.19 31.04
N PRO A 215 6.12 2.21 32.17
CA PRO A 215 5.08 3.22 32.43
C PRO A 215 5.55 4.66 32.30
N GLU A 216 6.76 4.98 32.77
CA GLU A 216 7.32 6.32 32.65
C GLU A 216 7.54 6.71 31.18
N ARG A 217 8.00 5.77 30.34
CA ARG A 217 8.23 6.02 28.90
C ARG A 217 6.94 6.13 28.11
N GLU A 218 5.91 5.36 28.48
CA GLU A 218 4.58 5.51 27.90
C GLU A 218 3.95 6.87 28.25
N ALA A 219 4.14 7.35 29.49
CA ALA A 219 3.67 8.69 29.89
C ALA A 219 4.40 9.82 29.13
N GLU A 220 5.72 9.72 28.99
CA GLU A 220 6.52 10.64 28.16
C GLU A 220 6.06 10.63 26.70
N LEU A 221 5.89 9.43 26.12
CA LEU A 221 5.42 9.26 24.74
C LEU A 221 4.03 9.84 24.54
N HIS A 222 3.09 9.56 25.45
CA HIS A 222 1.74 10.10 25.41
C HIS A 222 1.74 11.63 25.40
N SER A 223 2.53 12.24 26.28
CA SER A 223 2.66 13.71 26.38
C SER A 223 3.22 14.31 25.09
N LEU A 224 4.22 13.64 24.50
CA LEU A 224 4.84 14.05 23.25
C LEU A 224 3.88 13.91 22.06
N LEU A 225 3.10 12.83 21.99
CA LEU A 225 2.06 12.66 20.98
C LEU A 225 0.97 13.71 21.10
N GLN A 226 0.54 14.06 22.33
CA GLN A 226 -0.41 15.14 22.56
C GLN A 226 0.13 16.47 22.02
N PHE A 227 1.39 16.79 22.32
CA PHE A 227 2.05 17.98 21.77
C PHE A 227 2.05 17.98 20.23
N VAL A 228 2.37 16.85 19.60
CA VAL A 228 2.33 16.72 18.12
C VAL A 228 0.91 16.93 17.58
N ARG A 229 -0.11 16.35 18.22
CA ARG A 229 -1.53 16.51 17.83
C ARG A 229 -1.98 17.96 17.87
N GLU A 230 -1.57 18.70 18.91
CA GLU A 230 -1.85 20.12 19.06
C GLU A 230 -1.16 20.95 17.98
N LYS A 231 0.14 20.68 17.71
CA LYS A 231 0.90 21.39 16.67
C LYS A 231 0.42 21.11 15.25
N LEU A 232 -0.13 19.92 15.00
CA LEU A 232 -0.77 19.58 13.73
C LEU A 232 -2.24 20.02 13.66
N GLU A 233 -2.79 20.60 14.74
CA GLU A 233 -4.18 21.05 14.81
C GLU A 233 -5.18 19.95 14.42
N LEU A 234 -4.93 18.70 14.83
CA LEU A 234 -5.75 17.54 14.41
C LEU A 234 -7.20 17.61 14.90
N GLY A 235 -7.47 18.39 15.95
CA GLY A 235 -8.82 18.66 16.45
C GLY A 235 -9.70 19.43 15.47
N GLN A 236 -9.12 20.11 14.48
CA GLN A 236 -9.87 20.84 13.43
C GLN A 236 -10.21 19.95 12.22
N CYS A 237 -9.64 18.75 12.13
CA CYS A 237 -9.94 17.83 11.04
C CYS A 237 -11.34 17.22 11.22
N ARG A 238 -12.07 17.12 10.10
CA ARG A 238 -13.46 16.63 10.10
C ARG A 238 -13.57 15.16 10.47
N ASP A 239 -12.61 14.37 10.02
CA ASP A 239 -12.56 12.92 10.21
C ASP A 239 -11.12 12.42 10.37
N THR A 240 -10.97 11.14 10.71
CA THR A 240 -9.66 10.50 10.89
C THR A 240 -8.84 10.42 9.62
N SER A 241 -9.47 10.33 8.43
CA SER A 241 -8.72 10.31 7.17
C SER A 241 -7.98 11.63 6.97
N GLN A 242 -8.66 12.76 7.21
CA GLN A 242 -8.03 14.09 7.20
C GLN A 242 -6.97 14.25 8.29
N ARG A 243 -7.15 13.64 9.47
CA ARG A 243 -6.12 13.64 10.52
C ARG A 243 -4.86 12.91 10.06
N ILE A 244 -5.01 11.73 9.46
CA ILE A 244 -3.90 10.93 8.96
C ILE A 244 -3.18 11.65 7.81
N GLU A 245 -3.91 12.16 6.83
CA GLU A 245 -3.34 12.94 5.72
C GLU A 245 -2.56 14.15 6.24
N ARG A 246 -3.09 14.83 7.27
CA ARG A 246 -2.40 15.97 7.91
C ARG A 246 -1.13 15.55 8.62
N VAL A 247 -1.12 14.40 9.30
CA VAL A 247 0.10 13.84 9.90
C VAL A 247 1.11 13.50 8.80
N GLU A 248 0.72 12.75 7.76
CA GLU A 248 1.62 12.34 6.68
C GLU A 248 2.25 13.54 5.95
N SER A 249 1.46 14.57 5.66
CA SER A 249 1.91 15.77 4.95
C SER A 249 2.73 16.74 5.82
N ARG A 250 2.33 16.99 7.07
CA ARG A 250 2.89 18.08 7.90
C ARG A 250 3.79 17.66 9.06
N PHE A 251 3.91 16.36 9.36
CA PHE A 251 4.76 15.90 10.48
C PHE A 251 6.22 16.37 10.36
N ALA A 252 6.74 16.57 9.15
CA ALA A 252 8.08 17.12 8.90
C ALA A 252 8.34 18.44 9.60
N GLU A 253 7.35 19.32 9.53
CA GLU A 253 7.46 20.71 9.97
C GLU A 253 7.42 20.76 11.50
N VAL A 254 6.74 19.78 12.11
CA VAL A 254 6.59 19.63 13.55
C VAL A 254 7.76 18.86 14.17
N PHE A 255 8.36 17.89 13.46
CA PHE A 255 9.40 17.03 14.02
C PHE A 255 10.61 17.78 14.61
N PRO A 256 11.12 18.90 14.01
CA PRO A 256 12.17 19.71 14.64
C PRO A 256 11.81 20.28 16.01
N LEU A 257 10.52 20.52 16.28
CA LEU A 257 10.03 20.99 17.58
C LEU A 257 9.97 19.85 18.60
N VAL A 258 9.80 18.62 18.14
CA VAL A 258 9.70 17.40 18.95
C VAL A 258 11.08 16.85 19.30
N ARG A 259 12.04 16.98 18.36
CA ARG A 259 13.40 16.45 18.46
C ARG A 259 14.11 16.73 19.80
N PRO A 260 14.05 17.94 20.40
CA PRO A 260 14.69 18.21 21.70
C PRO A 260 14.12 17.40 22.87
N HIS A 261 12.88 16.94 22.76
CA HIS A 261 12.19 16.15 23.79
C HIS A 261 12.43 14.64 23.62
N LEU A 262 13.07 14.21 22.53
CA LEU A 262 13.42 12.81 22.26
C LEU A 262 14.79 12.45 22.86
N HIS A 263 14.82 12.32 24.19
CA HIS A 263 16.02 11.87 24.90
C HIS A 263 16.42 10.44 24.50
N GLN A 264 17.69 10.07 24.75
CA GLN A 264 18.27 8.80 24.28
C GLN A 264 17.44 7.56 24.70
N GLU A 265 17.00 7.49 25.95
CA GLU A 265 16.20 6.36 26.45
C GLU A 265 14.81 6.29 25.79
N LEU A 266 14.18 7.43 25.50
CA LEU A 266 12.88 7.47 24.83
C LEU A 266 13.01 7.05 23.36
N ARG A 267 14.07 7.49 22.66
CA ARG A 267 14.38 7.03 21.28
C ARG A 267 14.57 5.52 21.23
N LYS A 268 15.38 4.98 22.14
CA LYS A 268 15.59 3.54 22.28
C LYS A 268 14.29 2.79 22.55
N TYR A 269 13.47 3.30 23.48
CA TYR A 269 12.17 2.73 23.81
C TYR A 269 11.24 2.66 22.59
N LEU A 270 11.10 3.78 21.86
CA LEU A 270 10.28 3.85 20.65
C LEU A 270 10.69 2.85 19.57
N ILE A 271 11.99 2.75 19.30
CA ILE A 271 12.51 1.82 18.29
C ILE A 271 12.28 0.38 18.72
N LEU A 272 12.56 0.03 19.98
CA LEU A 272 12.27 -1.31 20.51
C LEU A 272 10.78 -1.63 20.46
N ARG A 273 9.92 -0.67 20.81
CA ARG A 273 8.47 -0.80 20.74
C ARG A 273 8.02 -1.14 19.31
N THR A 274 8.53 -0.42 18.31
CA THR A 274 8.23 -0.68 16.89
C THR A 274 8.75 -2.05 16.45
N LEU A 275 10.02 -2.38 16.72
CA LEU A 275 10.60 -3.68 16.35
C LEU A 275 9.83 -4.85 16.97
N LYS A 276 9.43 -4.74 18.25
CA LYS A 276 8.62 -5.76 18.92
C LYS A 276 7.25 -5.91 18.26
N LYS A 277 6.57 -4.82 17.97
CA LYS A 277 5.30 -4.85 17.25
C LYS A 277 5.47 -5.54 15.88
N ASP A 278 6.40 -5.08 15.06
CA ASP A 278 6.52 -5.54 13.67
C ASP A 278 6.98 -7.00 13.59
N LEU A 279 7.87 -7.46 14.50
CA LEU A 279 8.24 -8.87 14.60
C LEU A 279 7.09 -9.74 15.10
N LYS A 280 6.26 -9.26 16.03
CA LYS A 280 5.04 -9.95 16.44
C LYS A 280 4.02 -10.00 15.31
N ASP A 281 3.89 -8.95 14.50
CA ASP A 281 3.03 -8.96 13.32
C ASP A 281 3.49 -10.00 12.29
N ILE A 282 4.80 -10.20 12.13
CA ILE A 282 5.34 -11.25 11.26
C ILE A 282 5.01 -12.65 11.79
N ILE A 283 5.17 -12.87 13.10
CA ILE A 283 5.00 -14.20 13.71
C ILE A 283 3.51 -14.53 13.87
N PHE A 284 2.69 -13.60 14.38
CA PHE A 284 1.29 -13.84 14.78
C PHE A 284 0.26 -13.15 13.89
N GLY A 285 0.61 -12.07 13.19
CA GLY A 285 -0.29 -11.28 12.34
C GLY A 285 -0.06 -11.50 10.84
N PHE A 286 -0.21 -10.44 10.06
CA PHE A 286 -0.04 -10.38 8.60
C PHE A 286 1.27 -9.69 8.18
N GLY A 287 2.23 -9.61 9.11
CA GLY A 287 3.55 -9.00 8.91
C GLY A 287 3.47 -7.59 8.33
N PRO A 288 4.18 -7.28 7.24
CA PRO A 288 4.21 -5.93 6.68
C PRO A 288 2.85 -5.45 6.15
N LEU A 289 1.88 -6.34 5.94
CA LEU A 289 0.53 -5.99 5.51
C LEU A 289 -0.34 -5.45 6.65
N GLN A 290 0.01 -5.71 7.92
CA GLN A 290 -0.83 -5.38 9.08
C GLN A 290 -1.24 -3.90 9.08
N ASP A 291 -0.25 -3.01 9.01
CA ASP A 291 -0.48 -1.57 9.02
C ASP A 291 -1.10 -1.07 7.71
N LEU A 292 -0.80 -1.69 6.57
CA LEU A 292 -1.36 -1.31 5.27
C LEU A 292 -2.85 -1.64 5.17
N LEU A 293 -3.23 -2.80 5.73
CA LEU A 293 -4.63 -3.18 5.88
C LEU A 293 -5.36 -2.19 6.79
N ARG A 294 -4.75 -1.76 7.91
CA ARG A 294 -5.33 -0.75 8.80
C ARG A 294 -5.46 0.65 8.17
N ALA A 295 -4.53 1.04 7.30
CA ALA A 295 -4.44 2.41 6.80
C ALA A 295 -5.64 2.83 5.94
N PRO A 296 -6.54 3.73 6.39
CA PRO A 296 -7.76 4.06 5.66
C PRO A 296 -7.52 4.77 4.32
N THR A 297 -6.36 5.39 4.16
CA THR A 297 -5.91 6.06 2.93
C THR A 297 -5.44 5.07 1.85
N VAL A 298 -5.28 3.78 2.17
CA VAL A 298 -4.93 2.72 1.20
C VAL A 298 -6.20 2.07 0.68
N THR A 299 -6.37 2.06 -0.65
CA THR A 299 -7.50 1.41 -1.34
C THR A 299 -7.13 0.03 -1.89
N GLU A 300 -5.87 -0.17 -2.29
CA GLU A 300 -5.38 -1.44 -2.83
C GLU A 300 -3.95 -1.72 -2.35
N ILE A 301 -3.63 -2.99 -2.10
CA ILE A 301 -2.30 -3.47 -1.74
C ILE A 301 -1.89 -4.56 -2.72
N MET A 302 -0.74 -4.39 -3.36
CA MET A 302 -0.22 -5.32 -4.37
C MET A 302 1.17 -5.80 -3.99
N VAL A 303 1.28 -7.07 -3.63
CA VAL A 303 2.55 -7.78 -3.40
C VAL A 303 2.94 -8.47 -4.70
N VAL A 304 3.96 -7.93 -5.37
CA VAL A 304 4.52 -8.51 -6.61
C VAL A 304 5.60 -9.55 -6.28
N GLY A 305 6.21 -9.41 -5.11
CA GLY A 305 7.17 -10.33 -4.52
C GLY A 305 7.62 -9.80 -3.16
N ARG A 306 8.46 -10.53 -2.44
CA ARG A 306 8.84 -10.18 -1.06
C ARG A 306 9.37 -8.75 -0.90
N ASP A 307 10.13 -8.25 -1.87
CA ASP A 307 10.79 -6.93 -1.84
C ASP A 307 9.98 -5.82 -2.54
N GLN A 308 8.76 -6.14 -3.00
CA GLN A 308 7.97 -5.29 -3.89
C GLN A 308 6.50 -5.27 -3.45
N ILE A 309 6.19 -4.36 -2.51
CA ILE A 309 4.83 -4.06 -2.08
C ILE A 309 4.45 -2.67 -2.59
N TYR A 310 3.39 -2.62 -3.38
CA TYR A 310 2.77 -1.39 -3.86
C TYR A 310 1.45 -1.16 -3.13
N VAL A 311 1.07 0.11 -3.01
CA VAL A 311 -0.23 0.53 -2.52
C VAL A 311 -0.84 1.54 -3.47
N GLU A 312 -2.16 1.52 -3.57
CA GLU A 312 -2.91 2.59 -4.20
C GLU A 312 -3.45 3.54 -3.11
N ARG A 313 -3.22 4.85 -3.32
CA ARG A 313 -3.80 5.94 -2.54
C ARG A 313 -4.33 6.97 -3.52
N ASP A 314 -5.61 7.34 -3.37
CA ASP A 314 -6.27 8.33 -4.23
C ASP A 314 -6.09 8.07 -5.74
N GLY A 315 -6.08 6.80 -6.15
CA GLY A 315 -5.90 6.38 -7.54
C GLY A 315 -4.44 6.37 -8.04
N VAL A 316 -3.47 6.70 -7.19
CA VAL A 316 -2.04 6.67 -7.53
C VAL A 316 -1.37 5.45 -6.92
N ILE A 317 -0.69 4.67 -7.75
CA ILE A 317 0.10 3.51 -7.33
C ILE A 317 1.51 3.94 -6.95
N GLU A 318 1.91 3.63 -5.73
CA GLU A 318 3.23 3.93 -5.20
C GLU A 318 3.84 2.74 -4.44
N LYS A 319 5.16 2.77 -4.20
CA LYS A 319 5.81 1.77 -3.35
C LYS A 319 5.51 2.08 -1.88
N SER A 320 5.13 1.06 -1.11
CA SER A 320 4.85 1.24 0.32
C SER A 320 6.10 1.41 1.19
N GLY A 321 7.29 1.09 0.64
CA GLY A 321 8.55 1.03 1.39
C GLY A 321 8.66 -0.18 2.33
N ARG A 322 7.63 -1.03 2.41
CA ARG A 322 7.62 -2.27 3.21
C ARG A 322 8.01 -3.48 2.37
N ARG A 323 8.49 -4.53 3.04
CA ARG A 323 8.86 -5.80 2.41
C ARG A 323 8.65 -6.98 3.37
N PHE A 324 8.49 -8.17 2.81
CA PHE A 324 8.53 -9.41 3.54
C PHE A 324 9.97 -9.88 3.77
N ILE A 325 10.17 -10.58 4.87
CA ILE A 325 11.46 -11.16 5.27
C ILE A 325 11.93 -12.24 4.28
N SER A 326 11.00 -13.06 3.78
CA SER A 326 11.29 -14.11 2.79
C SER A 326 10.03 -14.57 2.07
N ASP A 327 10.19 -15.28 0.96
CA ASP A 327 9.08 -15.90 0.24
C ASP A 327 8.33 -16.90 1.12
N LYS A 328 9.04 -17.69 1.95
CA LYS A 328 8.40 -18.62 2.90
C LYS A 328 7.50 -17.91 3.91
N VAL A 329 7.94 -16.78 4.45
CA VAL A 329 7.13 -15.97 5.37
C VAL A 329 5.93 -15.38 4.63
N THR A 330 6.13 -14.98 3.37
CA THR A 330 5.04 -14.49 2.52
C THR A 330 3.99 -15.59 2.28
N GLU A 331 4.41 -16.83 1.97
CA GLU A 331 3.52 -18.01 1.85
C GLU A 331 2.75 -18.26 3.15
N SER A 332 3.42 -18.30 4.30
CA SER A 332 2.76 -18.50 5.61
C SER A 332 1.71 -17.42 5.92
N ILE A 333 2.01 -16.15 5.62
CA ILE A 333 1.06 -15.05 5.80
C ILE A 333 -0.13 -15.20 4.84
N ILE A 334 0.11 -15.55 3.58
CA ILE A 334 -0.97 -15.81 2.60
C ILE A 334 -1.86 -16.97 3.06
N GLU A 335 -1.26 -18.09 3.47
CA GLU A 335 -1.99 -19.25 4.01
C GLU A 335 -2.85 -18.86 5.22
N ARG A 336 -2.30 -18.04 6.11
CA ARG A 336 -2.99 -17.52 7.29
C ARG A 336 -4.19 -16.64 6.96
N ILE A 337 -4.04 -15.71 6.01
CA ILE A 337 -5.13 -14.86 5.53
C ILE A 337 -6.26 -15.72 4.93
N VAL A 338 -5.89 -16.70 4.11
CA VAL A 338 -6.83 -17.57 3.38
C VAL A 338 -7.53 -18.56 4.32
N ALA A 339 -6.83 -19.05 5.34
CA ALA A 339 -7.39 -19.96 6.34
C ALA A 339 -8.50 -19.32 7.17
N GLN A 340 -8.44 -18.01 7.46
CA GLN A 340 -9.46 -17.29 8.22
C GLN A 340 -10.83 -17.28 7.51
N VAL A 341 -10.85 -17.42 6.18
CA VAL A 341 -12.07 -17.42 5.38
C VAL A 341 -12.51 -18.84 4.98
N GLY A 342 -11.96 -19.87 5.63
CA GLY A 342 -12.28 -21.27 5.36
C GLY A 342 -11.84 -21.78 3.99
N ARG A 343 -10.85 -21.10 3.38
CA ARG A 343 -10.24 -21.50 2.11
C ARG A 343 -8.87 -22.10 2.36
N ARG A 344 -8.29 -22.73 1.33
CA ARG A 344 -6.97 -23.34 1.38
C ARG A 344 -6.17 -22.94 0.15
N ILE A 345 -4.88 -22.73 0.35
CA ILE A 345 -3.89 -22.50 -0.70
C ILE A 345 -2.66 -23.34 -0.35
N ASP A 346 -2.17 -24.12 -1.31
CA ASP A 346 -0.96 -24.93 -1.18
C ASP A 346 -0.43 -25.31 -2.58
N LYS A 347 0.64 -26.10 -2.66
CA LYS A 347 1.25 -26.46 -3.95
C LYS A 347 0.32 -27.25 -4.89
N SER A 348 -0.73 -27.89 -4.38
CA SER A 348 -1.74 -28.60 -5.18
C SER A 348 -2.85 -27.66 -5.64
N GLN A 349 -3.18 -26.63 -4.85
CA GLN A 349 -4.09 -25.54 -5.20
C GLN A 349 -3.40 -24.18 -5.01
N PRO A 350 -2.49 -23.78 -5.93
CA PRO A 350 -1.58 -22.64 -5.75
C PRO A 350 -2.20 -21.28 -6.05
N LEU A 351 -3.52 -21.19 -6.19
CA LEU A 351 -4.25 -19.95 -6.45
C LEU A 351 -5.55 -19.93 -5.66
N VAL A 352 -5.94 -18.76 -5.17
CA VAL A 352 -7.19 -18.58 -4.42
C VAL A 352 -7.73 -17.17 -4.56
N ASP A 353 -9.06 -17.09 -4.66
CA ASP A 353 -9.83 -15.88 -4.48
C ASP A 353 -10.62 -16.01 -3.17
N ALA A 354 -10.49 -14.99 -2.32
CA ALA A 354 -10.99 -14.97 -0.97
C ALA A 354 -11.62 -13.60 -0.66
N ARG A 355 -12.54 -13.61 0.30
CA ARG A 355 -13.15 -12.40 0.82
C ARG A 355 -12.95 -12.36 2.32
N LEU A 356 -12.21 -11.35 2.78
CA LEU A 356 -11.96 -11.13 4.20
C LEU A 356 -13.26 -10.72 4.92
N PRO A 357 -13.36 -10.96 6.23
CA PRO A 357 -14.54 -10.55 7.01
C PRO A 357 -14.94 -9.08 6.84
N ASP A 358 -14.00 -8.17 6.58
CA ASP A 358 -14.29 -6.75 6.32
C ASP A 358 -14.89 -6.44 4.95
N GLY A 359 -15.02 -7.45 4.12
CA GLY A 359 -15.51 -7.37 2.75
C GLY A 359 -14.40 -7.13 1.73
N SER A 360 -13.15 -6.93 2.16
CA SER A 360 -12.00 -6.78 1.27
C SER A 360 -11.79 -8.06 0.45
N ARG A 361 -11.38 -7.90 -0.80
CA ARG A 361 -11.11 -9.03 -1.70
C ARG A 361 -9.63 -9.33 -1.73
N VAL A 362 -9.29 -10.60 -1.72
CA VAL A 362 -7.93 -11.10 -1.73
C VAL A 362 -7.77 -12.10 -2.85
N ASN A 363 -6.85 -11.82 -3.77
CA ASN A 363 -6.35 -12.79 -4.73
C ASN A 363 -4.91 -13.14 -4.34
N ALA A 364 -4.60 -14.42 -4.22
CA ALA A 364 -3.24 -14.87 -3.90
C ALA A 364 -2.81 -16.01 -4.81
N ILE A 365 -1.54 -15.99 -5.21
CA ILE A 365 -0.92 -17.02 -6.05
C ILE A 365 0.46 -17.34 -5.47
N ILE A 366 0.75 -18.63 -5.31
CA ILE A 366 2.03 -19.13 -4.76
C ILE A 366 2.77 -20.00 -5.79
N PRO A 367 4.06 -20.31 -5.58
CA PRO A 367 4.75 -21.32 -6.38
C PRO A 367 4.02 -22.67 -6.40
N PRO A 368 3.99 -23.39 -7.54
CA PRO A 368 4.82 -23.17 -8.73
C PRO A 368 4.28 -22.16 -9.76
N LEU A 369 3.06 -21.63 -9.60
CA LEU A 369 2.48 -20.69 -10.57
C LEU A 369 3.14 -19.31 -10.49
N ALA A 370 3.44 -18.86 -9.29
CA ALA A 370 4.14 -17.60 -9.06
C ALA A 370 5.67 -17.82 -9.16
N VAL A 371 6.20 -17.83 -10.39
CA VAL A 371 7.61 -18.18 -10.70
C VAL A 371 8.63 -17.31 -9.96
N LYS A 372 8.28 -16.05 -9.64
CA LYS A 372 9.17 -15.10 -8.96
C LYS A 372 8.95 -15.03 -7.45
N GLY A 373 8.25 -16.02 -6.89
CA GLY A 373 7.81 -16.02 -5.50
C GLY A 373 6.33 -15.63 -5.36
N PRO A 374 5.75 -15.76 -4.17
CA PRO A 374 4.34 -15.52 -3.91
C PRO A 374 3.91 -14.09 -4.24
N CYS A 375 2.70 -13.95 -4.78
CA CYS A 375 2.06 -12.66 -5.00
C CYS A 375 0.65 -12.62 -4.42
N LEU A 376 0.22 -11.41 -4.05
CA LEU A 376 -1.03 -11.15 -3.35
C LEU A 376 -1.57 -9.79 -3.81
N THR A 377 -2.86 -9.72 -4.09
CA THR A 377 -3.55 -8.45 -4.29
C THR A 377 -4.71 -8.36 -3.31
N VAL A 378 -4.73 -7.31 -2.49
CA VAL A 378 -5.83 -7.00 -1.58
C VAL A 378 -6.50 -5.73 -2.05
N ARG A 379 -7.72 -5.85 -2.57
CA ARG A 379 -8.57 -4.69 -2.86
C ARG A 379 -9.42 -4.43 -1.63
N LYS A 380 -9.12 -3.32 -0.96
CA LYS A 380 -9.77 -2.99 0.31
C LYS A 380 -11.19 -2.53 0.06
N PHE A 381 -12.07 -2.95 0.96
CA PHE A 381 -13.42 -2.41 0.97
C PHE A 381 -13.37 -0.96 1.44
N PRO A 382 -13.97 0.02 0.71
CA PRO A 382 -13.91 1.41 1.09
C PRO A 382 -14.48 1.62 2.50
N LEU A 383 -13.67 2.21 3.38
CA LEU A 383 -14.02 2.44 4.79
C LEU A 383 -14.96 3.64 4.95
N LYS A 384 -14.75 4.70 4.15
CA LYS A 384 -15.57 5.92 4.21
C LYS A 384 -16.77 5.80 3.27
N ARG A 385 -17.98 5.90 3.83
CA ARG A 385 -19.22 6.02 3.05
C ARG A 385 -19.36 7.48 2.64
N LEU A 386 -19.33 7.75 1.33
CA LEU A 386 -19.68 9.07 0.83
C LEU A 386 -21.18 9.32 1.06
N THR A 387 -21.49 10.51 1.59
CA THR A 387 -22.85 11.03 1.74
C THR A 387 -23.24 11.87 0.53
N MET A 388 -24.51 12.26 0.44
CA MET A 388 -24.92 13.17 -0.64
C MET A 388 -24.28 14.54 -0.46
N GLU A 389 -24.12 14.98 0.79
CA GLU A 389 -23.42 16.20 1.15
C GLU A 389 -21.96 16.18 0.67
N ASP A 390 -21.25 15.07 0.87
CA ASP A 390 -19.88 14.91 0.35
C ASP A 390 -19.83 15.05 -1.18
N LEU A 391 -20.78 14.45 -1.90
CA LEU A 391 -20.84 14.56 -3.37
C LEU A 391 -21.13 15.99 -3.85
N ILE A 392 -21.88 16.77 -3.07
CA ILE A 392 -22.13 18.19 -3.35
C ILE A 392 -20.86 19.01 -3.09
N GLU A 393 -20.18 18.79 -1.96
CA GLU A 393 -18.93 19.49 -1.62
C GLU A 393 -17.81 19.21 -2.63
N LEU A 394 -17.71 17.96 -3.11
CA LEU A 394 -16.77 17.57 -4.16
C LEU A 394 -17.13 18.12 -5.56
N GLY A 395 -18.31 18.73 -5.71
CA GLY A 395 -18.78 19.26 -7.00
C GLY A 395 -19.24 18.18 -7.98
N THR A 396 -19.38 16.93 -7.54
CA THR A 396 -19.85 15.79 -8.36
C THR A 396 -21.32 15.96 -8.75
N ILE A 397 -22.14 16.54 -7.88
CA ILE A 397 -23.56 16.80 -8.11
C ILE A 397 -23.98 18.15 -7.55
N THR A 398 -24.91 18.84 -8.21
CA THR A 398 -25.46 20.09 -7.68
C THR A 398 -26.50 19.82 -6.59
N PRO A 399 -26.71 20.76 -5.63
CA PRO A 399 -27.78 20.63 -4.63
C PRO A 399 -29.18 20.42 -5.22
N ALA A 400 -29.46 21.06 -6.37
CA ALA A 400 -30.73 20.91 -7.06
C ALA A 400 -30.92 19.47 -7.60
N ALA A 401 -29.88 18.91 -8.23
CA ALA A 401 -29.92 17.53 -8.73
C ALA A 401 -29.99 16.50 -7.59
N ALA A 402 -29.27 16.74 -6.48
CA ALA A 402 -29.36 15.90 -5.29
C ALA A 402 -30.79 15.85 -4.71
N ASN A 403 -31.45 17.00 -4.59
CA ASN A 403 -32.85 17.08 -4.13
C ASN A 403 -33.83 16.39 -5.08
N PHE A 404 -33.62 16.52 -6.39
CA PHE A 404 -34.42 15.83 -7.40
C PHE A 404 -34.28 14.30 -7.28
N LEU A 405 -33.04 13.79 -7.21
CA LEU A 405 -32.80 12.35 -7.05
C LEU A 405 -33.36 11.83 -5.73
N ARG A 406 -33.25 12.60 -4.64
CA ARG A 406 -33.89 12.26 -3.35
C ARG A 406 -35.40 12.10 -3.50
N ALA A 407 -36.07 13.02 -4.19
CA ALA A 407 -37.51 12.91 -4.46
C ALA A 407 -37.83 11.66 -5.29
N CYS A 408 -37.04 11.35 -6.32
CA CYS A 408 -37.20 10.14 -7.13
C CYS A 408 -37.06 8.85 -6.29
N VAL A 409 -36.09 8.80 -5.37
CA VAL A 409 -35.90 7.66 -4.47
C VAL A 409 -37.09 7.53 -3.53
N ILE A 410 -37.56 8.62 -2.92
CA ILE A 410 -38.71 8.57 -1.99
C ILE A 410 -39.99 8.13 -2.72
N ASP A 411 -40.21 8.61 -3.94
CA ASP A 411 -41.37 8.30 -4.79
C ASP A 411 -41.23 6.97 -5.56
N ARG A 412 -40.26 6.12 -5.20
CA ARG A 412 -40.05 4.76 -5.74
C ARG A 412 -39.90 4.72 -7.27
N ARG A 413 -39.27 5.74 -7.85
CA ARG A 413 -38.94 5.73 -9.28
C ARG A 413 -37.82 4.72 -9.56
N ASN A 414 -37.92 4.05 -10.69
CA ASN A 414 -36.84 3.18 -11.17
C ASN A 414 -35.69 4.05 -11.67
N ILE A 415 -34.48 3.84 -11.13
CA ILE A 415 -33.28 4.62 -11.44
C ILE A 415 -32.22 3.67 -11.98
N LEU A 416 -31.62 4.03 -13.11
CA LEU A 416 -30.43 3.37 -13.66
C LEU A 416 -29.25 4.34 -13.57
N VAL A 417 -28.21 3.97 -12.83
CA VAL A 417 -26.96 4.71 -12.80
C VAL A 417 -26.06 4.16 -13.91
N SER A 418 -25.57 5.02 -14.80
CA SER A 418 -24.76 4.62 -15.95
C SER A 418 -23.48 5.45 -16.03
N GLY A 419 -22.43 4.88 -16.63
CA GLY A 419 -21.11 5.49 -16.73
C GLY A 419 -20.02 4.47 -17.04
N GLY A 420 -18.81 4.96 -17.34
CA GLY A 420 -17.65 4.09 -17.59
C GLY A 420 -17.23 3.27 -16.35
N THR A 421 -16.32 2.33 -16.55
CA THR A 421 -15.65 1.64 -15.43
C THR A 421 -14.90 2.67 -14.59
N GLY A 422 -15.01 2.58 -13.26
CA GLY A 422 -14.35 3.51 -12.33
C GLY A 422 -15.00 4.90 -12.22
N SER A 423 -16.12 5.18 -12.91
CA SER A 423 -16.74 6.52 -12.88
C SER A 423 -17.60 6.82 -11.63
N GLY A 424 -17.51 6.00 -10.58
CA GLY A 424 -18.28 6.19 -9.34
C GLY A 424 -19.75 5.72 -9.37
N LYS A 425 -20.12 4.78 -10.27
CA LYS A 425 -21.51 4.27 -10.37
C LYS A 425 -22.02 3.67 -9.06
N THR A 426 -21.28 2.70 -8.52
CA THR A 426 -21.63 2.02 -7.27
C THR A 426 -21.64 3.00 -6.10
N THR A 427 -20.73 3.98 -6.11
CA THR A 427 -20.70 5.06 -5.12
C THR A 427 -21.99 5.86 -5.12
N LEU A 428 -22.45 6.35 -6.28
CA LEU A 428 -23.70 7.10 -6.39
C LEU A 428 -24.90 6.22 -6.00
N LEU A 429 -24.92 4.95 -6.42
CA LEU A 429 -25.97 4.01 -6.05
C LEU A 429 -26.06 3.83 -4.53
N ASN A 430 -24.91 3.69 -3.86
CA ASN A 430 -24.82 3.56 -2.41
C ASN A 430 -25.32 4.83 -1.70
N VAL A 431 -24.94 6.02 -2.19
CA VAL A 431 -25.43 7.30 -1.66
C VAL A 431 -26.95 7.42 -1.81
N LEU A 432 -27.50 7.11 -2.99
CA LEU A 432 -28.94 7.15 -3.22
C LEU A 432 -29.71 6.16 -2.36
N SER A 433 -29.11 5.01 -2.03
CA SER A 433 -29.73 4.02 -1.14
C SER A 433 -30.01 4.57 0.26
N SER A 434 -29.27 5.59 0.72
CA SER A 434 -29.50 6.26 2.01
C SER A 434 -30.84 7.01 2.08
N PHE A 435 -31.41 7.39 0.93
CA PHE A 435 -32.71 8.06 0.86
C PHE A 435 -33.90 7.08 0.89
N ILE A 436 -33.65 5.77 0.88
CA ILE A 436 -34.72 4.77 0.98
C ILE A 436 -35.31 4.81 2.41
N PRO A 437 -36.64 4.94 2.58
CA PRO A 437 -37.26 4.95 3.89
C PRO A 437 -36.96 3.68 4.72
N TYR A 438 -36.64 3.84 6.01
CA TYR A 438 -36.23 2.76 6.93
C TYR A 438 -37.21 1.59 7.07
N LYS A 439 -38.50 1.79 6.76
CA LYS A 439 -39.54 0.76 6.89
C LYS A 439 -39.59 -0.21 5.71
N GLU A 440 -38.91 0.10 4.62
CA GLU A 440 -38.97 -0.70 3.40
C GLU A 440 -38.08 -1.93 3.49
N ARG A 441 -38.57 -3.06 2.95
CA ARG A 441 -37.80 -4.28 2.80
C ARG A 441 -37.00 -4.24 1.51
N ILE A 442 -35.68 -4.29 1.61
CA ILE A 442 -34.78 -4.10 0.48
C ILE A 442 -34.03 -5.40 0.21
N ILE A 443 -33.89 -5.77 -1.05
CA ILE A 443 -33.04 -6.88 -1.48
C ILE A 443 -31.93 -6.33 -2.37
N THR A 444 -30.68 -6.52 -1.98
CA THR A 444 -29.54 -6.20 -2.85
C THR A 444 -29.06 -7.47 -3.56
N ILE A 445 -28.62 -7.32 -4.81
CA ILE A 445 -28.10 -8.41 -5.64
C ILE A 445 -26.85 -7.90 -6.33
N GLU A 446 -25.72 -8.53 -6.08
CA GLU A 446 -24.42 -8.06 -6.54
C GLU A 446 -23.54 -9.24 -6.96
N ASP A 447 -22.70 -9.05 -7.99
CA ASP A 447 -21.64 -10.02 -8.31
C ASP A 447 -20.68 -10.18 -7.13
N THR A 448 -20.38 -9.07 -6.46
CA THR A 448 -19.73 -9.07 -5.16
C THR A 448 -20.28 -7.94 -4.33
N VAL A 449 -20.60 -8.18 -3.06
CA VAL A 449 -21.30 -7.18 -2.22
C VAL A 449 -20.44 -5.94 -2.04
N GLU A 450 -20.91 -4.79 -2.53
CA GLU A 450 -20.33 -3.46 -2.40
C GLU A 450 -21.31 -2.46 -1.73
N LEU A 451 -22.61 -2.71 -1.82
CA LEU A 451 -23.64 -1.85 -1.23
C LEU A 451 -23.74 -2.03 0.28
N ARG A 452 -23.82 -0.91 1.02
CA ARG A 452 -23.99 -0.89 2.48
C ARG A 452 -25.14 0.01 2.87
N LEU A 453 -26.30 -0.60 3.05
CA LEU A 453 -27.52 0.08 3.43
C LEU A 453 -27.57 0.31 4.95
N HIS A 454 -28.19 1.40 5.38
CA HIS A 454 -28.39 1.74 6.79
C HIS A 454 -29.72 1.21 7.36
N GLN A 455 -30.59 0.71 6.49
CA GLN A 455 -31.88 0.15 6.85
C GLN A 455 -31.71 -1.22 7.49
N GLU A 456 -32.52 -1.54 8.52
CA GLU A 456 -32.46 -2.84 9.21
C GLU A 456 -32.99 -3.99 8.35
N HIS A 457 -34.01 -3.73 7.53
CA HIS A 457 -34.74 -4.77 6.81
C HIS A 457 -34.17 -5.04 5.42
N VAL A 458 -32.86 -5.34 5.38
CA VAL A 458 -32.09 -5.57 4.15
C VAL A 458 -31.73 -7.05 4.03
N VAL A 459 -31.91 -7.63 2.84
CA VAL A 459 -31.38 -8.94 2.49
C VAL A 459 -30.36 -8.79 1.38
N THR A 460 -29.11 -9.15 1.68
CA THR A 460 -28.00 -9.07 0.73
C THR A 460 -27.79 -10.41 0.05
N LEU A 461 -27.84 -10.42 -1.29
CA LEU A 461 -27.59 -11.59 -2.12
C LEU A 461 -26.34 -11.35 -2.96
N GLU A 462 -25.46 -12.34 -2.99
CA GLU A 462 -24.25 -12.34 -3.79
C GLU A 462 -24.28 -13.49 -4.79
N THR A 463 -23.79 -13.25 -6.01
CA THR A 463 -23.62 -14.34 -6.98
C THR A 463 -22.64 -15.38 -6.48
N LYS A 464 -22.75 -16.58 -7.04
CA LYS A 464 -21.83 -17.68 -6.74
C LYS A 464 -21.19 -18.17 -8.03
N PRO A 465 -19.86 -18.09 -8.20
CA PRO A 465 -19.19 -18.70 -9.33
C PRO A 465 -19.30 -20.23 -9.27
N PRO A 466 -19.16 -20.94 -10.40
CA PRO A 466 -19.09 -22.40 -10.39
C PRO A 466 -17.90 -22.89 -9.56
N ASN A 467 -18.02 -24.10 -9.01
CA ASN A 467 -16.89 -24.80 -8.40
C ASN A 467 -15.88 -25.26 -9.48
N VAL A 468 -14.78 -25.87 -9.06
CA VAL A 468 -13.71 -26.39 -9.95
C VAL A 468 -14.24 -27.39 -10.98
N GLU A 469 -15.36 -28.05 -10.67
CA GLU A 469 -16.05 -29.00 -11.55
C GLU A 469 -17.08 -28.34 -12.49
N GLY A 470 -17.18 -27.00 -12.48
CA GLY A 470 -18.10 -26.23 -13.34
C GLY A 470 -19.55 -26.20 -12.85
N THR A 471 -19.85 -26.62 -11.63
CA THR A 471 -21.22 -26.76 -11.09
C THR A 471 -21.51 -25.81 -9.92
N GLY A 472 -22.79 -25.61 -9.61
CA GLY A 472 -23.20 -24.82 -8.43
C GLY A 472 -23.12 -23.30 -8.60
N GLN A 473 -23.09 -22.81 -9.84
CA GLN A 473 -23.16 -21.39 -10.18
C GLN A 473 -24.56 -20.82 -9.88
N TYR A 474 -24.61 -19.60 -9.34
CA TYR A 474 -25.82 -18.79 -9.23
C TYR A 474 -25.54 -17.40 -9.80
N THR A 475 -26.27 -17.01 -10.85
CA THR A 475 -26.08 -15.72 -11.54
C THR A 475 -26.97 -14.62 -10.97
N VAL A 476 -26.68 -13.35 -11.28
CA VAL A 476 -27.56 -12.20 -10.96
C VAL A 476 -29.00 -12.48 -11.39
N ARG A 477 -29.20 -13.05 -12.58
CA ARG A 477 -30.54 -13.38 -13.10
C ARG A 477 -31.28 -14.38 -12.22
N ASP A 478 -30.58 -15.39 -11.69
CA ASP A 478 -31.18 -16.40 -10.81
C ASP A 478 -31.60 -15.77 -9.48
N LEU A 479 -30.74 -14.91 -8.93
CA LEU A 479 -31.01 -14.18 -7.70
C LEU A 479 -32.17 -13.19 -7.86
N VAL A 480 -32.27 -12.47 -8.98
CA VAL A 480 -33.40 -11.56 -9.27
C VAL A 480 -34.72 -12.34 -9.31
N ARG A 481 -34.75 -13.50 -9.97
CA ARG A 481 -35.95 -14.36 -10.01
C ARG A 481 -36.35 -14.83 -8.61
N ASN A 482 -35.37 -15.16 -7.77
CA ASN A 482 -35.64 -15.55 -6.39
C ASN A 482 -36.11 -14.37 -5.53
N ALA A 483 -35.51 -13.20 -5.69
CA ALA A 483 -35.84 -11.98 -4.94
C ALA A 483 -37.31 -11.58 -5.09
N LEU A 484 -37.91 -11.79 -6.27
CA LEU A 484 -39.35 -11.54 -6.50
C LEU A 484 -40.27 -12.35 -5.56
N ARG A 485 -39.79 -13.47 -5.00
CA ARG A 485 -40.55 -14.32 -4.06
C ARG A 485 -40.31 -13.96 -2.59
N MET A 486 -39.40 -13.04 -2.33
CA MET A 486 -38.99 -12.64 -0.98
C MET A 486 -39.73 -11.41 -0.46
N ARG A 487 -40.79 -10.98 -1.17
CA ARG A 487 -41.63 -9.80 -0.88
C ARG A 487 -40.83 -8.50 -0.68
N PRO A 488 -39.96 -8.10 -1.64
CA PRO A 488 -39.26 -6.83 -1.55
C PRO A 488 -40.21 -5.64 -1.77
N ASP A 489 -39.96 -4.54 -1.07
CA ASP A 489 -40.42 -3.21 -1.49
C ASP A 489 -39.49 -2.67 -2.59
N ARG A 490 -38.19 -2.97 -2.52
CA ARG A 490 -37.18 -2.60 -3.53
C ARG A 490 -36.20 -3.72 -3.80
N ILE A 491 -35.74 -3.81 -5.05
CA ILE A 491 -34.60 -4.60 -5.47
C ILE A 491 -33.54 -3.64 -5.98
N ILE A 492 -32.32 -3.73 -5.46
CA ILE A 492 -31.16 -2.99 -5.93
C ILE A 492 -30.21 -3.99 -6.56
N VAL A 493 -29.80 -3.74 -7.81
CA VAL A 493 -28.83 -4.56 -8.52
C VAL A 493 -27.55 -3.74 -8.66
N GLY A 494 -26.44 -4.24 -8.12
CA GLY A 494 -25.17 -3.51 -8.06
C GLY A 494 -24.49 -3.36 -9.43
N GLU A 495 -24.42 -4.45 -10.21
CA GLU A 495 -23.98 -4.48 -11.60
C GLU A 495 -24.56 -5.72 -12.32
#